data_AF-A0A2E9FFJ4-F1
#
_entry.id   AF-A0A2E9FFJ4-F1
#
_cell.length_a   1.000
_cell.length_b   1.000
_cell.length_c   1.000
_cell.angle_alpha   90.00
_cell.angle_beta   90.00
_cell.angle_gamma   90.00
#
_symmetry.space_group_name_H-M   'P 1'
#
loop_
_entity.id
_entity.type
_entity.pdbx_description
1 polymer ?
#
loop_
_entity_poly.entity_id
_entity_poly.type
_entity_poly.pdbx_seq_one_letter_code
_entity_poly.pdbx_strand_id
1 'polypeptide(L)' 'MNKDKRLRFVSGAICPKCKKIDKIALTKDDKKIFCVSCDFEESRSEIKHKD' A
#
# COMPACT_ATOMS: atom_id res chain seq x y z
N MET A 1 -2.97 -4.00 -24.69
CA MET A 1 -2.96 -2.91 -23.67
C MET A 1 -3.38 -3.51 -22.33
N ASN A 2 -2.42 -3.84 -21.46
CA ASN A 2 -2.65 -4.65 -20.25
C ASN A 2 -3.55 -3.91 -19.24
N LYS A 3 -4.80 -4.33 -19.11
CA LYS A 3 -5.85 -3.74 -18.25
C LYS A 3 -5.73 -4.07 -16.75
N ASP A 4 -4.67 -4.76 -16.31
CA ASP A 4 -4.66 -5.49 -15.03
C ASP A 4 -3.75 -4.95 -13.91
N LYS A 5 -3.15 -3.76 -14.06
CA LYS A 5 -2.43 -3.10 -12.95
C LYS A 5 -3.21 -1.92 -12.39
N ARG A 6 -4.46 -2.15 -11.97
CA ARG A 6 -5.19 -1.13 -11.20
C ARG A 6 -4.72 -1.17 -9.75
N LEU A 7 -4.25 -0.02 -9.29
CA LEU A 7 -3.85 0.24 -7.92
C LEU A 7 -5.00 0.98 -7.23
N ARG A 8 -5.27 0.64 -5.96
CA ARG A 8 -6.30 1.30 -5.14
C ARG A 8 -5.63 2.18 -4.11
N PHE A 9 -5.97 3.46 -4.05
CA PHE A 9 -5.47 4.34 -2.99
C PHE A 9 -6.25 4.12 -1.70
N VAL A 10 -5.55 4.13 -0.57
CA VAL A 10 -6.15 3.98 0.75
C VAL A 10 -6.25 5.36 1.40
N SER A 11 -7.46 5.90 1.45
CA SER A 11 -7.71 7.19 2.10
C SER A 11 -7.47 7.11 3.60
N GLY A 12 -6.78 8.12 4.15
CA GLY A 12 -6.38 8.20 5.55
C GLY A 12 -5.16 7.36 5.93
N ALA A 13 -4.59 6.59 5.00
CA ALA A 13 -3.40 5.80 5.29
C ALA A 13 -2.15 6.68 5.40
N ILE A 14 -1.40 6.52 6.49
CA ILE A 14 -0.13 7.18 6.74
C ILE A 14 1.00 6.25 6.35
N CYS A 15 1.91 6.71 5.49
CA CYS A 15 3.10 5.93 5.16
C CYS A 15 4.00 5.77 6.39
N PRO A 16 4.39 4.54 6.78
CA PRO A 16 5.25 4.33 7.96
C PRO A 16 6.65 4.90 7.77
N LYS A 17 7.17 4.91 6.54
CA LYS A 17 8.52 5.38 6.16
C LYS A 17 8.63 6.91 6.09
N CYS A 18 7.71 7.58 5.39
CA CYS A 18 7.79 9.03 5.14
C CYS A 18 6.70 9.87 5.82
N LYS A 19 5.79 9.24 6.59
CA LYS A 19 4.70 9.87 7.34
C LYS A 19 3.69 10.70 6.54
N LYS A 20 3.73 10.61 5.20
CA LYS A 20 2.74 11.27 4.32
C LYS A 20 1.39 10.54 4.36
N ILE A 21 0.31 11.31 4.36
CA ILE A 21 -1.09 10.83 4.34
C ILE A 21 -1.54 10.66 2.88
N ASP A 22 -2.42 9.69 2.62
CA ASP A 22 -3.03 9.43 1.30
C ASP A 22 -2.00 9.09 0.20
N LYS A 23 -0.84 8.56 0.59
CA LYS A 23 0.22 8.13 -0.34
C LYS A 23 0.38 6.62 -0.43
N ILE A 24 -0.44 5.86 0.29
CA ILE A 24 -0.42 4.39 0.23
C ILE A 24 -1.41 3.90 -0.82
N ALA A 25 -0.92 3.01 -1.67
CA ALA A 25 -1.71 2.30 -2.65
C ALA A 25 -1.57 0.79 -2.49
N LEU A 26 -2.65 0.08 -2.79
CA LEU A 26 -2.79 -1.36 -2.74
C LEU A 26 -2.79 -1.94 -4.14
N THR A 27 -2.18 -3.11 -4.26
CA THR A 27 -2.33 -3.96 -5.45
C THR A 27 -3.77 -4.48 -5.57
N LYS A 28 -4.16 -4.89 -6.79
CA LYS A 28 -5.49 -5.47 -7.05
C LYS A 28 -5.81 -6.70 -6.19
N ASP A 29 -4.78 -7.41 -5.75
CA ASP A 29 -4.90 -8.63 -4.95
C ASP A 29 -4.89 -8.34 -3.43
N ASP A 30 -4.84 -7.07 -3.00
CA ASP A 30 -4.75 -6.63 -1.60
C ASP A 30 -3.56 -7.20 -0.80
N LYS A 31 -2.64 -7.92 -1.47
CA LYS A 31 -1.47 -8.55 -0.85
C LYS A 31 -0.30 -7.62 -0.61
N LYS A 32 -0.20 -6.53 -1.37
CA LYS A 32 0.92 -5.59 -1.27
C LYS A 32 0.44 -4.16 -1.17
N ILE A 33 1.07 -3.41 -0.26
CA ILE A 33 0.97 -1.96 -0.16
C ILE A 33 2.25 -1.32 -0.67
N PHE A 34 2.16 -0.12 -1.25
CA PHE A 34 3.33 0.68 -1.59
C PHE A 34 3.04 2.17 -1.46
N CYS A 35 4.08 2.96 -1.18
CA CYS A 35 4.01 4.40 -1.08
C CYS A 35 4.49 5.07 -2.37
N VAL A 36 3.62 5.86 -2.99
CA VAL A 36 3.93 6.60 -4.23
C VAL A 36 4.85 7.80 -4.02
N SER A 37 5.38 8.01 -2.81
CA SER A 37 6.21 9.17 -2.45
C SER A 37 7.62 8.84 -1.94
N CYS A 38 7.91 7.59 -1.58
CA CYS A 38 9.21 7.22 -0.97
C CYS A 38 9.64 5.78 -1.27
N ASP A 39 9.00 5.15 -2.27
CA ASP A 39 9.30 3.78 -2.73
C ASP A 39 9.22 2.72 -1.62
N PHE A 40 8.38 2.96 -0.60
CA PHE A 40 8.05 1.93 0.38
C PHE A 40 7.18 0.86 -0.31
N GLU A 41 7.50 -0.42 -0.16
CA GLU A 41 6.65 -1.55 -0.54
C GLU A 41 6.66 -2.55 0.62
N GLU A 42 5.48 -3.08 0.97
CA GLU A 42 5.36 -4.13 1.98
C GLU A 42 4.28 -5.14 1.56
N SER A 43 4.51 -6.40 1.91
CA SER A 43 3.54 -7.48 1.68
C SER A 43 2.72 -7.69 2.96
N ARG A 44 1.39 -7.58 2.84
CA ARG A 44 0.42 -7.65 3.94
C ARG A 44 0.40 -9.01 4.67
N SER A 45 1.10 -10.01 4.14
CA SER A 45 1.25 -11.35 4.73
C SER A 45 1.81 -11.35 6.17
N GLU A 46 2.42 -10.24 6.63
CA GLU A 46 3.06 -10.16 7.95
C GLU A 46 2.38 -9.23 8.96
N ILE A 47 1.16 -8.72 8.70
CA ILE A 47 0.39 -8.07 9.76
C ILE A 47 -0.23 -9.17 10.63
N LYS A 48 0.60 -9.82 11.46
CA LYS A 48 0.12 -10.54 12.63
C LYS A 48 -0.54 -9.49 13.53
N HIS A 49 -1.87 -9.40 13.48
CA HIS A 49 -2.64 -8.89 14.60
C HIS A 49 -2.27 -9.77 15.79
N LYS A 50 -1.36 -9.28 16.63
CA LYS A 50 -1.06 -9.87 17.92
C LYS A 50 -2.14 -9.34 18.85
N ASP A 51 -3.17 -10.18 19.03
CA ASP A 51 -4.20 -10.05 20.07
C ASP A 51 -3.53 -9.81 21.44
#